data_AF-A0A6N7Y999-F1
#
_entry.id   AF-A0A6N7Y999-F1
#
_cell.length_a   1.000
_cell.length_b   1.000
_cell.length_c   1.000
_cell.angle_alpha   90.00
_cell.angle_beta   90.00
_cell.angle_gamma   90.00
#
_symmetry.space_group_name_H-M   'P 1'
#
loop_
_entity.id
_entity.type
_entity.pdbx_description
1 polymer ?
#
loop_
_entity_poly.entity_id
_entity_poly.type
_entity_poly.pdbx_seq_one_letter_code
_entity_poly.pdbx_strand_id
1 'polypeptide(L)'
;MDSMTYLDFAENDYKYFMHSYESGYVANNMAANAQNTAEKYLKHLIDQYDHDEQRLDLRTRTLRTYNLSQLMNYLSNEMSIQIPLRVKRDINALNDYYFNARYPGDNSFFVSKDDIEICKEGLDACRELVLSIDGKKKQKNKEKELISENIPIVEDEEWDI
;
A
#
# COMPACT_ATOMS: atom_id res chain seq x y z
N MET A 1 -4.93 21.73 7.25
CA MET A 1 -3.88 20.82 7.73
C MET A 1 -4.07 19.57 6.91
N ASP A 2 -3.12 19.24 6.03
CA ASP A 2 -3.26 18.03 5.21
C ASP A 2 -3.41 16.83 6.15
N SER A 3 -4.45 16.02 5.92
CA SER A 3 -4.67 14.81 6.71
C SER A 3 -3.54 13.85 6.41
N MET A 4 -2.95 13.27 7.46
CA MET A 4 -1.96 12.21 7.29
C MET A 4 -2.57 11.03 6.54
N THR A 5 -1.82 10.50 5.58
CA THR A 5 -2.22 9.39 4.71
C THR A 5 -1.67 8.06 5.23
N TYR A 6 -2.16 6.94 4.68
CA TYR A 6 -1.57 5.63 4.94
C TYR A 6 -0.07 5.59 4.59
N LEU A 7 0.35 6.28 3.53
CA LEU A 7 1.77 6.35 3.14
C LEU A 7 2.64 7.02 4.19
N ASP A 8 2.16 8.08 4.84
CA ASP A 8 2.92 8.79 5.88
C ASP A 8 3.22 7.86 7.07
N PHE A 9 2.23 7.08 7.50
CA PHE A 9 2.41 6.07 8.54
C PHE A 9 3.28 4.91 8.06
N ALA A 10 3.13 4.46 6.81
CA ALA A 10 3.93 3.37 6.26
C ALA A 10 5.42 3.73 6.19
N GLU A 11 5.76 4.93 5.70
CA GLU A 11 7.16 5.40 5.64
C GLU A 11 7.77 5.57 7.04
N ASN A 12 6.97 5.99 8.02
CA ASN A 12 7.44 6.06 9.41
C ASN A 12 7.73 4.66 9.98
N ASP A 13 6.81 3.71 9.80
CA ASP A 13 6.99 2.34 10.27
C ASP A 13 8.17 1.63 9.56
N TYR A 14 8.34 1.88 8.25
CA TYR A 14 9.47 1.39 7.47
C TYR A 14 10.82 1.86 8.03
N LYS A 15 10.94 3.14 8.40
CA LYS A 15 12.16 3.67 9.03
C LYS A 15 12.48 2.95 10.34
N TYR A 16 11.46 2.69 11.16
CA TYR A 16 11.62 1.93 12.40
C TYR A 16 12.07 0.49 12.14
N PHE A 17 11.45 -0.19 11.17
CA PHE A 17 11.84 -1.53 10.76
C PHE A 17 13.29 -1.57 10.30
N MET A 18 13.69 -0.68 9.38
CA MET A 18 15.04 -0.64 8.83
C MET A 18 16.10 -0.32 9.88
N HIS A 19 15.85 0.62 10.78
CA HIS A 19 16.76 0.90 11.88
C HIS A 19 16.98 -0.33 12.78
N SER A 20 15.91 -1.07 13.05
CA SER A 20 15.96 -2.31 13.85
C SER A 20 16.71 -3.43 13.12
N TYR A 21 16.46 -3.57 11.81
CA TYR A 21 17.14 -4.53 10.92
C TYR A 21 18.64 -4.27 10.84
N GLU A 22 19.04 -3.02 10.57
CA GLU A 22 20.45 -2.60 10.47
C GLU A 22 21.22 -2.77 11.80
N SER A 23 20.51 -2.67 12.92
CA SER A 23 21.06 -2.92 14.26
C SER A 23 21.23 -4.41 14.57
N GLY A 24 20.79 -5.30 13.68
CA GLY A 24 20.83 -6.75 13.87
C GLY A 24 19.81 -7.29 14.87
N TYR A 25 18.75 -6.52 15.16
CA TYR A 25 17.72 -6.94 16.10
C TYR A 25 16.85 -8.05 15.48
N VAL A 26 16.43 -9.00 16.30
CA VAL A 26 15.52 -10.08 15.91
C VAL A 26 14.43 -10.17 16.96
N ALA A 27 13.20 -9.85 16.57
CA ALA A 27 12.05 -9.89 17.46
C ALA A 27 10.75 -10.09 16.69
N ASN A 28 9.82 -10.84 17.27
CA ASN A 28 8.50 -11.09 16.69
C ASN A 28 7.76 -9.80 16.29
N ASN A 29 7.94 -8.73 17.06
CA ASN A 29 7.35 -7.43 16.77
C ASN A 29 7.89 -6.80 15.49
N MET A 30 9.12 -7.10 15.07
CA MET A 30 9.65 -6.64 13.78
C MET A 30 8.93 -7.30 12.62
N ALA A 31 8.74 -8.62 12.64
CA ALA A 31 8.01 -9.31 11.58
C ALA A 31 6.54 -8.87 11.51
N ALA A 32 5.88 -8.73 12.67
CA ALA A 32 4.52 -8.20 12.72
C ALA A 32 4.44 -6.72 12.26
N ASN A 33 5.47 -5.92 12.53
CA ASN A 33 5.57 -4.56 12.01
C ASN A 33 5.76 -4.56 10.48
N ALA A 34 6.56 -5.47 9.92
CA ALA A 34 6.72 -5.58 8.46
C ALA A 34 5.39 -5.84 7.75
N GLN A 35 4.60 -6.83 8.20
CA GLN A 35 3.27 -7.09 7.64
C GLN A 35 2.35 -5.86 7.74
N ASN A 36 2.28 -5.23 8.92
CA ASN A 36 1.47 -4.03 9.14
C ASN A 36 1.90 -2.84 8.29
N THR A 37 3.18 -2.75 7.94
CA THR A 37 3.73 -1.67 7.12
C THR A 37 3.39 -1.91 5.66
N ALA A 38 3.58 -3.13 5.17
CA ALA A 38 3.16 -3.54 3.82
C ALA A 38 1.65 -3.34 3.62
N GLU A 39 0.82 -3.65 4.63
CA GLU A 39 -0.62 -3.39 4.59
C GLU A 39 -0.92 -1.90 4.33
N LYS A 40 -0.29 -0.99 5.08
CA LYS A 40 -0.51 0.46 4.92
C LYS A 40 -0.09 0.93 3.53
N TYR A 41 1.04 0.46 3.01
CA TYR A 41 1.46 0.76 1.64
C TYR A 41 0.40 0.35 0.62
N LEU A 42 -0.13 -0.87 0.67
CA LEU A 42 -1.15 -1.32 -0.28
C LEU A 42 -2.47 -0.55 -0.11
N LYS A 43 -2.90 -0.28 1.14
CA LYS A 43 -4.11 0.49 1.43
C LYS A 43 -4.03 1.92 0.95
N HIS A 44 -2.85 2.55 0.98
CA HIS A 44 -2.64 3.88 0.42
C HIS A 44 -3.09 3.97 -1.04
N LEU A 45 -2.72 3.00 -1.88
CA LEU A 45 -3.13 3.02 -3.28
C LEU A 45 -4.65 2.93 -3.44
N ILE A 46 -5.30 2.08 -2.65
CA ILE A 46 -6.76 1.88 -2.69
C ILE A 46 -7.48 3.16 -2.26
N ASP A 47 -7.09 3.69 -1.10
CA ASP A 47 -7.69 4.87 -0.48
C ASP A 47 -7.55 6.12 -1.36
N GLN A 48 -6.39 6.30 -1.99
CA GLN A 48 -6.08 7.52 -2.75
C GLN A 48 -6.56 7.49 -4.20
N TYR A 49 -6.77 6.31 -4.79
CA TYR A 49 -6.97 6.21 -6.24
C TYR A 49 -8.18 5.39 -6.69
N ASP A 50 -8.88 4.67 -5.80
CA ASP A 50 -10.17 4.08 -6.12
C ASP A 50 -11.33 5.00 -5.73
N HIS A 51 -11.84 5.74 -6.71
CA HIS A 51 -12.98 6.65 -6.55
C HIS A 51 -14.27 6.13 -7.22
N ASP A 52 -14.32 4.84 -7.55
CA ASP A 52 -15.53 4.26 -8.13
C ASP A 52 -16.55 3.98 -7.03
N GLU A 53 -17.67 4.72 -7.09
CA GLU A 53 -18.76 4.61 -6.13
C GLU A 53 -19.50 3.27 -6.21
N GLN A 54 -19.50 2.60 -7.37
CA GLN A 54 -20.11 1.27 -7.49
C GLN A 54 -19.34 0.21 -6.68
N ARG A 55 -18.08 0.49 -6.34
CA ARG A 55 -17.21 -0.39 -5.55
C ARG A 55 -17.10 0.01 -4.08
N LEU A 56 -17.83 1.02 -3.60
CA LEU A 56 -17.68 1.56 -2.24
C LEU A 56 -17.76 0.48 -1.13
N ASP A 57 -18.73 -0.42 -1.19
CA ASP A 57 -18.89 -1.51 -0.21
C ASP A 57 -17.74 -2.51 -0.24
N LEU A 58 -17.25 -2.85 -1.43
CA LEU A 58 -16.10 -3.73 -1.61
C LEU A 58 -14.82 -3.05 -1.12
N ARG A 59 -14.57 -1.79 -1.52
CA ARG A 59 -13.44 -0.97 -1.06
C ARG A 59 -13.41 -0.90 0.46
N THR A 60 -14.54 -0.59 1.10
CA THR A 60 -14.66 -0.46 2.56
C THR A 60 -14.31 -1.76 3.28
N ARG A 61 -14.79 -2.92 2.78
CA ARG A 61 -14.44 -4.22 3.35
C ARG A 61 -12.97 -4.57 3.14
N THR A 62 -12.43 -4.29 1.96
CA THR A 62 -11.02 -4.52 1.63
C THR A 62 -10.10 -3.68 2.53
N LEU A 63 -10.41 -2.40 2.76
CA LEU A 63 -9.62 -1.54 3.65
C LEU A 63 -9.65 -1.99 5.13
N ARG A 64 -10.57 -2.87 5.52
CA ARG A 64 -10.62 -3.48 6.87
C ARG A 64 -9.86 -4.80 6.99
N THR A 65 -9.39 -5.38 5.88
CA THR A 65 -8.61 -6.63 5.92
C THR A 65 -7.16 -6.38 6.35
N TYR A 66 -6.54 -7.42 6.93
CA TYR A 66 -5.11 -7.50 7.24
C TYR A 66 -4.37 -8.48 6.30
N ASN A 67 -5.10 -9.08 5.36
CA ASN A 67 -4.58 -10.09 4.45
C ASN A 67 -3.99 -9.41 3.20
N LEU A 68 -2.68 -9.52 3.01
CA LEU A 68 -1.98 -8.86 1.92
C LEU A 68 -2.37 -9.43 0.56
N SER A 69 -2.70 -10.72 0.49
CA SER A 69 -3.20 -11.35 -0.74
C SER A 69 -4.52 -10.75 -1.19
N GLN A 70 -5.45 -10.49 -0.26
CA GLN A 70 -6.71 -9.82 -0.56
C GLN A 70 -6.51 -8.39 -1.05
N LEU A 71 -5.60 -7.64 -0.42
CA LEU A 71 -5.25 -6.28 -0.85
C LEU A 71 -4.63 -6.29 -2.26
N MET A 72 -3.67 -7.17 -2.53
CA MET A 72 -3.04 -7.27 -3.86
C MET A 72 -4.00 -7.75 -4.96
N ASN A 73 -4.94 -8.66 -4.62
CA ASN A 73 -5.98 -9.10 -5.53
C ASN A 73 -6.92 -7.95 -5.90
N TYR A 74 -7.30 -7.13 -4.91
CA TYR A 74 -8.11 -5.94 -5.16
C TYR A 74 -7.40 -4.94 -6.10
N LEU A 75 -6.12 -4.63 -5.81
CA LEU A 75 -5.31 -3.79 -6.69
C LEU A 75 -5.23 -4.34 -8.13
N SER A 76 -5.02 -5.65 -8.27
CA SER A 76 -4.88 -6.29 -9.59
C SER A 76 -6.20 -6.33 -10.37
N ASN A 77 -7.28 -6.75 -9.71
CA ASN A 77 -8.53 -7.12 -10.39
C ASN A 77 -9.49 -5.93 -10.50
N GLU A 78 -9.60 -5.12 -9.44
CA GLU A 78 -10.57 -4.02 -9.38
C GLU A 78 -9.95 -2.71 -9.89
N MET A 79 -8.65 -2.51 -9.64
CA MET A 79 -7.95 -1.28 -10.04
C MET A 79 -7.04 -1.46 -11.26
N SER A 80 -6.99 -2.67 -11.83
CA SER A 80 -6.17 -3.03 -13.01
C SER A 80 -4.68 -2.70 -12.85
N ILE A 81 -4.16 -2.76 -11.62
CA ILE A 81 -2.75 -2.50 -11.33
C ILE A 81 -1.93 -3.75 -11.66
N GLN A 82 -0.95 -3.60 -12.54
CA GLN A 82 -0.01 -4.67 -12.88
C GLN A 82 1.03 -4.83 -11.78
N ILE A 83 0.95 -5.94 -11.04
CA ILE A 83 1.92 -6.30 -10.00
C ILE A 83 2.74 -7.49 -10.51
N PRO A 84 4.08 -7.37 -10.65
CA PRO A 84 4.93 -8.47 -11.10
C PRO A 84 4.81 -9.71 -10.20
N LEU A 85 4.86 -10.90 -10.79
CA LEU A 85 4.69 -12.16 -10.05
C LEU A 85 5.72 -12.31 -8.92
N ARG A 86 6.96 -11.89 -9.13
CA ARG A 86 8.01 -11.89 -8.10
C ARG A 86 7.58 -11.03 -6.89
N VAL A 87 7.19 -9.78 -7.14
CA VAL A 87 6.71 -8.87 -6.10
C VAL A 87 5.49 -9.43 -5.36
N LYS A 88 4.55 -10.08 -6.07
CA LYS A 88 3.43 -10.77 -5.41
C LYS A 88 3.90 -11.86 -4.45
N ARG A 89 4.92 -12.64 -4.80
CA ARG A 89 5.48 -13.69 -3.94
C ARG A 89 6.14 -13.09 -2.71
N ASP A 90 6.97 -12.07 -2.91
CA ASP A 90 7.74 -11.41 -1.84
C ASP A 90 6.78 -10.77 -0.81
N ILE A 91 5.73 -10.07 -1.27
CA ILE A 91 4.71 -9.49 -0.38
C ILE A 91 3.88 -10.58 0.33
N ASN A 92 3.52 -11.66 -0.37
CA ASN A 92 2.74 -12.74 0.22
C ASN A 92 3.48 -13.49 1.32
N ALA A 93 4.82 -13.52 1.27
CA ALA A 93 5.65 -14.11 2.32
C ALA A 93 5.51 -13.39 3.67
N LEU A 94 5.01 -12.15 3.68
CA LEU A 94 4.74 -11.40 4.90
C LEU A 94 3.41 -11.76 5.58
N ASN A 95 2.56 -12.59 4.96
CA ASN A 95 1.31 -13.00 5.61
C ASN A 95 1.60 -13.82 6.88
N ASP A 96 0.61 -13.84 7.78
CA ASP A 96 0.56 -14.64 9.01
C ASP A 96 1.49 -14.22 10.17
N TYR A 97 2.49 -13.35 9.95
CA TYR A 97 3.32 -12.82 11.03
C TYR A 97 2.54 -11.99 12.06
N TYR A 98 1.51 -11.25 11.63
CA TYR A 98 0.74 -10.37 12.52
C TYR A 98 0.09 -11.12 13.69
N PHE A 99 -0.50 -12.29 13.42
CA PHE A 99 -1.15 -13.08 14.44
C PHE A 99 -0.18 -14.06 15.11
N ASN A 100 0.59 -14.82 14.31
CA ASN A 100 1.40 -15.92 14.82
C ASN A 100 2.62 -15.46 15.62
N ALA A 101 3.17 -14.28 15.33
CA ALA A 101 4.32 -13.75 16.06
C ALA A 101 3.90 -12.97 17.33
N ARG A 102 2.66 -12.46 17.41
CA ARG A 102 2.22 -11.57 18.52
C ARG A 102 1.51 -12.29 19.66
N TYR A 103 0.79 -13.36 19.37
CA TYR A 103 -0.07 -14.02 20.35
C TYR A 103 0.35 -15.47 20.59
N PRO A 104 0.54 -15.91 21.84
CA PRO A 104 0.73 -17.32 22.15
C PRO A 104 -0.46 -18.16 21.68
N GLY A 105 -0.18 -19.28 21.02
CA GLY A 105 -1.18 -20.21 20.50
C GLY A 105 -0.55 -21.35 19.72
N ASP A 106 -1.37 -22.26 19.19
CA ASP A 106 -0.89 -23.50 18.54
C ASP A 106 0.03 -23.25 17.33
N ASN A 107 -0.14 -22.10 16.66
CA ASN A 107 0.68 -21.69 15.51
C ASN A 107 1.72 -20.60 15.86
N SER A 108 1.92 -20.31 17.16
CA SER A 108 2.87 -19.28 17.58
C SER A 108 4.32 -19.74 17.42
N PHE A 109 5.19 -18.82 17.01
CA PHE A 109 6.61 -19.10 16.84
C PHE A 109 7.47 -17.87 17.18
N PHE A 110 8.75 -18.12 17.45
CA PHE A 110 9.75 -17.06 17.53
C PHE A 110 10.40 -16.89 16.17
N VAL A 111 10.46 -15.65 15.70
CA VAL A 111 11.07 -15.34 14.41
C VAL A 111 12.58 -15.51 14.48
N SER A 112 13.14 -16.08 13.43
CA SER A 112 14.57 -16.24 13.21
C SER A 112 15.15 -15.02 12.48
N LYS A 113 16.47 -15.01 12.29
CA LYS A 113 17.12 -14.02 11.43
C LYS A 113 16.67 -14.14 9.98
N ASP A 114 16.45 -15.36 9.50
CA ASP A 114 15.99 -15.62 8.12
C ASP A 114 14.56 -15.10 7.92
N ASP A 115 13.69 -15.22 8.93
CA ASP A 115 12.36 -14.61 8.91
C ASP A 115 12.43 -13.08 8.79
N ILE A 116 13.38 -12.44 9.49
CA ILE A 116 13.59 -11.00 9.40
C ILE A 116 14.14 -10.59 8.03
N GLU A 117 14.98 -11.42 7.40
CA GLU A 117 15.43 -11.19 6.02
C GLU A 117 14.26 -11.27 5.03
N ILE A 118 13.41 -12.30 5.14
CA ILE A 118 12.18 -12.43 4.34
C ILE A 118 11.28 -11.20 4.55
N CYS A 119 11.16 -10.74 5.80
CA CYS A 119 10.40 -9.53 6.12
C CYS A 119 10.94 -8.29 5.42
N LYS A 120 12.26 -8.13 5.41
CA LYS A 120 12.96 -7.02 4.75
C LYS A 120 12.74 -7.08 3.24
N GLU A 121 12.95 -8.22 2.60
CA GLU A 121 12.77 -8.39 1.16
C GLU A 121 11.32 -8.11 0.72
N GLY A 122 10.34 -8.67 1.43
CA GLY A 122 8.92 -8.45 1.16
C GLY A 122 8.50 -7.00 1.36
N LEU A 123 9.03 -6.34 2.40
CA LEU A 123 8.70 -4.96 2.71
C LEU A 123 9.32 -3.97 1.70
N ASP A 124 10.57 -4.19 1.29
CA ASP A 124 11.22 -3.41 0.23
C ASP A 124 10.46 -3.53 -1.09
N ALA A 125 10.12 -4.76 -1.49
CA ALA A 125 9.36 -5.00 -2.71
C ALA A 125 7.98 -4.31 -2.68
N CYS A 126 7.31 -4.31 -1.52
CA CYS A 126 6.06 -3.60 -1.32
C CYS A 126 6.22 -2.08 -1.46
N ARG A 127 7.21 -1.52 -0.77
CA ARG A 127 7.50 -0.08 -0.76
C ARG A 127 7.83 0.42 -2.17
N GLU A 128 8.74 -0.25 -2.86
CA GLU A 128 9.15 0.10 -4.23
C GLU A 128 7.97 0.09 -5.20
N LEU A 129 7.13 -0.95 -5.14
CA LEU A 129 5.91 -1.06 -5.94
C LEU A 129 4.98 0.14 -5.70
N VAL A 130 4.67 0.42 -4.44
CA VAL A 130 3.70 1.45 -4.07
C VAL A 130 4.21 2.84 -4.42
N LEU A 131 5.46 3.17 -4.11
CA LEU A 131 6.04 4.47 -4.45
C LEU A 131 6.11 4.69 -5.97
N SER A 132 6.42 3.64 -6.74
CA SER A 132 6.42 3.70 -8.20
C SER A 132 5.03 4.01 -8.77
N ILE A 133 3.98 3.38 -8.23
CA ILE A 133 2.60 3.59 -8.68
C ILE A 133 2.08 4.96 -8.23
N ASP A 134 2.31 5.33 -6.97
CA ASP A 134 1.89 6.60 -6.38
C ASP A 134 2.50 7.78 -7.15
N GLY A 135 3.81 7.72 -7.45
CA GLY A 135 4.48 8.73 -8.26
C GLY A 135 3.88 8.89 -9.65
N LYS A 136 3.62 7.77 -10.35
CA LYS A 136 2.98 7.79 -11.68
C LYS A 136 1.56 8.37 -11.65
N LYS A 137 0.77 8.02 -10.63
CA LYS A 137 -0.60 8.51 -10.46
C LYS A 137 -0.62 10.01 -10.15
N LYS A 138 0.25 10.48 -9.25
CA LYS A 138 0.40 11.91 -8.93
C LYS A 138 0.80 12.73 -10.16
N GLN A 139 1.76 12.22 -10.96
CA GLN A 139 2.14 12.90 -12.20
C GLN A 139 0.96 13.01 -13.18
N LYS A 140 0.24 11.91 -13.40
CA LYS A 140 -0.93 11.89 -14.30
C LYS A 140 -2.05 12.84 -13.84
N ASN A 141 -2.26 12.97 -12.53
CA ASN A 141 -3.27 13.89 -12.00
C ASN A 141 -2.86 15.35 -12.21
N LYS A 142 -1.59 15.70 -11.95
CA LYS A 142 -1.05 17.05 -12.24
C LYS A 142 -1.16 17.42 -13.73
N GLU A 143 -0.85 16.48 -14.62
CA GLU A 143 -0.97 16.68 -16.07
C GLU A 143 -2.42 16.95 -16.48
N LYS A 144 -3.41 16.25 -15.88
CA LYS A 144 -4.83 16.51 -16.13
C LYS A 144 -5.29 17.88 -15.64
N GLU A 145 -4.85 18.29 -14.46
CA GLU A 145 -5.16 19.61 -13.89
C GLU A 145 -4.65 20.73 -14.81
N LEU A 146 -3.38 20.65 -15.23
CA LEU A 146 -2.77 21.60 -16.17
C LEU A 146 -3.47 21.66 -17.53
N ILE A 147 -3.98 20.52 -18.02
CA ILE A 147 -4.77 20.50 -19.27
C ILE A 147 -6.12 21.18 -19.04
N SER A 148 -6.79 20.91 -17.92
CA SER A 148 -8.11 21.51 -17.62
C SER A 148 -8.06 23.03 -17.43
N GLU A 149 -6.97 23.55 -16.87
CA GLU A 149 -6.77 25.00 -16.67
C GLU A 149 -6.48 25.75 -17.99
N ASN A 150 -6.01 25.04 -19.03
CA ASN A 150 -5.64 25.62 -20.31
C ASN A 150 -6.72 25.50 -21.40
N ILE A 151 -7.93 25.00 -21.09
CA ILE A 151 -9.06 25.00 -22.03
C ILE A 151 -9.70 26.40 -22.01
N PRO A 152 -9.69 27.17 -23.12
CA PRO A 152 -10.36 28.46 -23.16
C PRO A 152 -11.86 28.28 -22.94
N ILE A 153 -12.42 29.05 -22.00
CA ILE A 153 -13.86 29.17 -21.80
C ILE A 153 -14.39 29.84 -23.06
N VAL A 154 -15.08 29.08 -23.91
CA VAL A 154 -15.88 29.67 -24.99
C VAL A 154 -17.04 30.35 -24.31
N GLU A 155 -17.04 31.67 -24.24
CA GLU A 155 -18.26 32.43 -23.91
C GLU A 155 -19.26 32.12 -25.03
N ASP A 156 -20.33 31.40 -24.68
CA ASP A 156 -21.46 31.20 -25.59
C ASP A 156 -22.03 32.59 -25.92
N GLU A 157 -21.74 33.10 -27.12
CA GLU A 157 -22.47 34.24 -27.67
C GLU A 157 -23.95 33.82 -27.80
N GLU A 158 -24.79 34.37 -26.93
CA GLU A 158 -26.25 34.31 -27.07
C GLU A 158 -26.64 34.84 -28.45
N TRP A 159 -27.06 33.95 -29.34
CA TRP A 159 -27.75 34.34 -30.55
C TRP A 159 -29.17 34.72 -30.17
N ASP A 160 -29.39 36.02 -29.95
CA ASP A 160 -30.72 36.62 -29.90
C ASP A 160 -31.45 36.33 -31.23
N ILE A 161 -32.48 35.47 -31.18
CA ILE A 161 -33.44 35.23 -32.28
C ILE A 161 -34.81 35.78 -31.87
#